data_AF-N9P150-F1
#
_entry.id   AF-N9P150-F1
#
_cell.length_a   1.000
_cell.length_b   1.000
_cell.length_c   1.000
_cell.angle_alpha   90.00
_cell.angle_beta   90.00
_cell.angle_gamma   90.00
#
_symmetry.space_group_name_H-M   'P 1'
#
loop_
_entity.id
_entity.type
_entity.pdbx_description
1 polymer ?
#
loop_
_entity_poly.entity_id
_entity_poly.type
_entity_poly.pdbx_seq_one_letter_code
_entity_poly.pdbx_strand_id
1 'polypeptide(L)'
;MAASAAEYVQSVEQINADYQKESRQFLKGLNPQQQGFSASQNQQFCAIVQRYVDCLYKAADQNRAYLDRQYQNVGKQDVILQVKSSKEMQLLKRYNVDCNLQ
;
A
#
# COMPACT_ATOMS: atom_id res chain seq x y z
N MET A 1 16.54 -20.70 4.43
CA MET A 1 15.23 -20.93 5.05
C MET A 1 14.19 -20.61 4.00
N ALA A 2 13.29 -21.55 3.74
CA ALA A 2 12.27 -21.42 2.72
C ALA A 2 11.05 -20.78 3.38
N ALA A 3 10.60 -19.64 2.87
CA ALA A 3 9.51 -18.89 3.48
C ALA A 3 8.21 -19.72 3.43
N SER A 4 7.28 -19.52 4.34
CA SER A 4 6.07 -20.34 4.50
C SER A 4 4.81 -19.48 4.36
N ALA A 5 3.66 -20.10 4.10
CA ALA A 5 2.38 -19.38 4.05
C ALA A 5 2.11 -18.60 5.35
N ALA A 6 2.56 -19.11 6.51
CA ALA A 6 2.46 -18.41 7.79
C ALA A 6 3.36 -17.16 7.85
N GLU A 7 4.60 -17.26 7.38
CA GLU A 7 5.53 -16.11 7.30
C GLU A 7 5.02 -15.05 6.31
N TYR A 8 4.39 -15.47 5.21
CA TYR A 8 3.73 -14.55 4.29
C TYR A 8 2.59 -13.79 4.97
N VAL A 9 1.67 -14.49 5.63
CA VAL A 9 0.55 -13.86 6.34
C VAL A 9 1.06 -12.88 7.39
N GLN A 10 2.02 -13.29 8.23
CA GLN A 10 2.62 -12.43 9.23
C GLN A 10 3.28 -11.18 8.61
N SER A 11 3.97 -11.34 7.48
CA SER A 11 4.57 -10.22 6.76
C SER A 11 3.50 -9.25 6.26
N VAL A 12 2.42 -9.75 5.66
CA VAL A 12 1.32 -8.91 5.18
C VAL A 12 0.61 -8.18 6.32
N GLU A 13 0.39 -8.83 7.47
CA GLU A 13 -0.18 -8.20 8.65
C GLU A 13 0.68 -7.04 9.15
N GLN A 14 2.00 -7.25 9.24
CA GLN A 14 2.94 -6.21 9.65
C GLN A 14 2.95 -5.04 8.65
N ILE A 15 3.01 -5.34 7.34
CA ILE A 15 2.99 -4.34 6.27
C ILE A 15 1.70 -3.50 6.33
N ASN A 16 0.56 -4.13 6.58
CA ASN A 16 -0.72 -3.45 6.75
C ASN A 16 -0.73 -2.55 8.00
N ALA A 17 -0.19 -3.03 9.11
CA ALA A 17 -0.11 -2.27 10.36
C ALA A 17 0.78 -1.03 10.20
N ASP A 18 1.91 -1.17 9.54
CA ASP A 18 2.84 -0.07 9.27
C ASP A 18 2.21 0.97 8.34
N TYR A 19 1.57 0.53 7.24
CA TYR A 19 0.83 1.43 6.35
C TYR A 19 -0.27 2.21 7.09
N GLN A 20 -1.10 1.53 7.89
CA GLN A 20 -2.15 2.19 8.67
C GLN A 20 -1.58 3.20 9.66
N LYS A 21 -0.47 2.86 10.31
CA LYS A 21 0.21 3.76 11.26
C LYS A 21 0.74 5.00 10.56
N GLU A 22 1.49 4.84 9.47
CA GLU A 22 2.07 5.94 8.70
C GLU A 22 0.98 6.84 8.10
N SER A 23 -0.05 6.25 7.47
CA SER A 23 -1.18 7.00 6.92
C SER A 23 -1.92 7.79 7.99
N ARG A 24 -2.22 7.18 9.15
CA ARG A 24 -2.87 7.90 10.27
C ARG A 24 -2.01 9.02 10.81
N GLN A 25 -0.70 8.82 10.93
CA GLN A 25 0.23 9.86 11.39
C GLN A 25 0.27 11.03 10.41
N PHE A 26 0.33 10.75 9.11
CA PHE A 26 0.26 11.76 8.07
C PHE A 26 -1.06 12.54 8.13
N LEU A 27 -2.20 11.85 8.15
CA LEU A 27 -3.54 12.47 8.16
C LEU A 27 -3.77 13.34 9.40
N LYS A 28 -3.26 12.93 10.57
CA LYS A 28 -3.33 13.73 11.81
C LYS A 28 -2.52 15.03 11.75
N GLY A 29 -1.51 15.10 10.89
CA GLY A 29 -0.69 16.30 10.68
C GLY A 29 -1.31 17.31 9.70
N LEU A 30 -2.48 17.00 9.13
CA LEU A 30 -3.14 17.86 8.16
C LEU A 30 -3.97 18.97 8.80
N ASN A 31 -4.10 20.09 8.10
CA ASN A 31 -5.03 21.14 8.50
C ASN A 31 -6.48 20.63 8.30
N PRO A 32 -7.35 20.59 9.33
CA PRO A 32 -8.71 20.08 9.20
C PRO A 32 -9.60 20.88 8.24
N GLN A 33 -9.22 22.10 7.87
CA GLN A 33 -9.96 22.96 6.93
C GLN A 33 -9.43 22.90 5.50
N GLN A 34 -8.35 22.17 5.21
CA GLN A 34 -7.82 22.08 3.86
C GLN A 34 -8.72 21.22 2.97
N GLN A 35 -8.94 21.65 1.72
CA GLN A 35 -9.84 20.96 0.78
C GLN A 35 -9.17 19.81 -0.01
N GLY A 36 -7.87 19.61 0.20
CA GLY A 36 -7.06 18.58 -0.46
C GLY A 36 -5.60 18.66 -0.01
N PHE A 37 -4.75 17.78 -0.52
CA PHE A 37 -3.32 17.82 -0.22
C PHE A 37 -2.61 18.89 -1.05
N SER A 38 -1.67 19.60 -0.43
CA SER A 38 -0.66 20.36 -1.18
C SER A 38 0.20 19.41 -2.02
N ALA A 39 0.98 19.95 -2.96
CA ALA A 39 1.90 19.13 -3.76
C ALA A 39 2.90 18.34 -2.90
N SER A 40 3.44 18.95 -1.84
CA SER A 40 4.37 18.29 -0.91
C SER A 40 3.68 17.21 -0.06
N GLN A 41 2.46 17.48 0.42
CA GLN A 41 1.64 16.52 1.15
C GLN A 41 1.28 15.33 0.25
N ASN A 42 0.92 15.57 -1.01
CA ASN A 42 0.63 14.52 -1.98
C ASN A 42 1.86 13.64 -2.22
N GLN A 43 3.03 14.25 -2.44
CA GLN A 43 4.28 13.50 -2.61
C GLN A 43 4.61 12.64 -1.39
N GLN A 44 4.44 13.18 -0.17
CA GLN A 44 4.70 12.45 1.07
C GLN A 44 3.74 11.28 1.24
N PHE A 45 2.44 11.49 1.04
CA PHE A 45 1.46 10.42 1.14
C PHE A 45 1.67 9.35 0.07
N CYS A 46 1.97 9.74 -1.17
CA CYS A 46 2.26 8.80 -2.24
C CYS A 46 3.54 7.99 -2.00
N ALA A 47 4.53 8.53 -1.28
CA ALA A 47 5.69 7.75 -0.85
C ALA A 47 5.33 6.66 0.19
N ILE A 48 4.37 6.93 1.09
CA ILE A 48 3.82 5.94 2.02
C ILE A 48 3.13 4.81 1.24
N VAL A 49 2.25 5.17 0.29
CA VAL A 49 1.51 4.20 -0.53
C VAL A 49 2.46 3.39 -1.44
N GLN A 50 3.48 4.03 -2.02
CA GLN A 50 4.49 3.35 -2.83
C GLN A 50 5.26 2.30 -2.02
N ARG A 51 5.70 2.67 -0.81
CA ARG A 51 6.38 1.73 0.10
C ARG A 51 5.48 0.55 0.45
N TYR A 52 4.19 0.81 0.71
CA TYR A 52 3.21 -0.24 0.97
C TYR A 52 3.10 -1.22 -0.20
N VAL A 53 2.94 -0.73 -1.43
CA VAL A 53 2.94 -1.55 -2.66
C VAL A 53 4.22 -2.38 -2.80
N ASP A 54 5.38 -1.75 -2.63
CA ASP A 54 6.68 -2.41 -2.79
C ASP A 54 6.85 -3.54 -1.78
N CYS A 55 6.46 -3.30 -0.52
CA CYS A 55 6.51 -4.30 0.54
C CYS A 55 5.56 -5.47 0.29
N LEU A 56 4.32 -5.21 -0.12
CA LEU A 56 3.35 -6.27 -0.46
C LEU A 56 3.87 -7.13 -1.62
N TYR A 57 4.33 -6.48 -2.70
CA TYR A 57 4.88 -7.19 -3.84
C TYR A 57 6.08 -8.04 -3.44
N LYS A 58 7.02 -7.47 -2.67
CA LYS A 58 8.19 -8.21 -2.19
C LYS A 58 7.81 -9.40 -1.32
N ALA A 59 6.85 -9.25 -0.41
CA ALA A 59 6.37 -10.34 0.43
C ALA A 59 5.75 -11.45 -0.43
N ALA A 60 4.93 -11.09 -1.43
CA ALA A 60 4.35 -12.07 -2.35
C ALA A 60 5.39 -12.76 -3.23
N ASP A 61 6.37 -12.02 -3.75
CA ASP A 61 7.46 -12.52 -4.60
C ASP A 61 8.35 -13.52 -3.86
N GLN A 62 8.76 -13.19 -2.63
CA GLN A 62 9.59 -14.05 -1.78
C GLN A 62 8.89 -15.33 -1.33
N ASN A 63 7.57 -15.28 -1.22
CA ASN A 63 6.75 -16.42 -0.79
C ASN A 63 6.02 -17.10 -1.95
N ARG A 64 6.31 -16.72 -3.20
CA ARG A 64 5.50 -17.09 -4.38
C ARG A 64 5.30 -18.60 -4.51
N ALA A 65 6.30 -19.41 -4.19
CA ALA A 65 6.21 -20.87 -4.24
C ALA A 65 5.17 -21.48 -3.27
N TYR A 66 4.76 -20.73 -2.24
CA TYR A 66 3.87 -21.17 -1.17
C TYR A 66 2.47 -20.57 -1.26
N LEU A 67 2.26 -19.62 -2.17
CA LEU A 67 0.96 -19.02 -2.43
C LEU A 67 0.12 -19.94 -3.33
N ASP A 68 -1.20 -19.86 -3.18
CA ASP A 68 -2.13 -20.48 -4.13
C ASP A 68 -1.80 -20.06 -5.56
N ARG A 69 -1.98 -20.97 -6.53
CA ARG A 69 -1.70 -20.70 -7.96
C ARG A 69 -2.28 -19.39 -8.49
N GLN A 70 -3.44 -18.98 -7.99
CA GLN A 70 -4.08 -17.72 -8.37
C GLN A 70 -3.26 -16.47 -7.98
N TYR A 71 -2.47 -16.56 -6.91
CA TYR A 71 -1.60 -15.48 -6.43
C TYR A 71 -0.15 -15.64 -6.90
N GLN A 72 0.23 -16.80 -7.44
CA GLN A 72 1.58 -17.03 -7.96
C GLN A 72 1.92 -16.11 -9.14
N ASN A 73 0.93 -15.70 -9.93
CA ASN A 73 1.15 -14.80 -11.06
C ASN A 73 0.85 -13.33 -10.73
N VAL A 74 0.60 -12.98 -9.47
CA VAL A 74 0.39 -11.59 -9.06
C VAL A 74 1.70 -10.83 -9.26
N GLY A 75 1.67 -9.91 -10.22
CA GLY A 75 2.74 -8.97 -10.48
C GLY A 75 2.58 -7.68 -9.67
N LYS A 76 3.60 -6.83 -9.72
CA LYS A 76 3.57 -5.53 -9.05
C LYS A 76 2.39 -4.66 -9.53
N GLN A 77 2.08 -4.73 -10.83
CA GLN A 77 0.95 -3.98 -11.40
C GLN A 77 -0.39 -4.43 -10.81
N ASP A 78 -0.57 -5.72 -10.53
CA ASP A 78 -1.79 -6.24 -9.90
C ASP A 78 -1.92 -5.73 -8.46
N VAL A 79 -0.80 -5.69 -7.72
CA VAL A 79 -0.75 -5.10 -6.37
C VAL A 79 -1.11 -3.61 -6.42
N ILE A 80 -0.55 -2.85 -7.37
CA ILE A 80 -0.88 -1.43 -7.57
C ILE A 80 -2.37 -1.26 -7.85
N LEU A 81 -2.96 -2.08 -8.72
CA LEU A 81 -4.38 -2.02 -9.04
C LEU A 81 -5.23 -2.33 -7.80
N GLN A 82 -4.89 -3.34 -7.02
CA GLN A 82 -5.57 -3.67 -5.78
C GLN A 82 -5.51 -2.51 -4.77
N VAL A 83 -4.33 -1.93 -4.54
CA VAL A 83 -4.16 -0.79 -3.63
C VAL A 83 -4.94 0.43 -4.11
N LYS A 84 -4.87 0.77 -5.41
CA LYS A 84 -5.67 1.87 -6.00
C LYS A 84 -7.18 1.62 -5.92
N SER A 85 -7.63 0.38 -5.96
CA SER A 85 -9.05 0.01 -5.84
C SER A 85 -9.57 0.02 -4.40
N SER A 86 -8.68 0.14 -3.40
CA SER A 86 -9.07 0.18 -1.99
C SER A 86 -9.99 1.36 -1.68
N LYS A 87 -10.91 1.17 -0.72
CA LYS A 87 -11.86 2.21 -0.29
C LYS A 87 -11.16 3.50 0.13
N GLU A 88 -10.01 3.37 0.80
CA GLU A 88 -9.19 4.52 1.22
C GLU A 88 -8.68 5.31 0.03
N MET A 89 -8.04 4.65 -0.95
CA MET A 89 -7.52 5.33 -2.14
C MET A 89 -8.64 5.93 -3.01
N GLN A 90 -9.78 5.24 -3.12
CA GLN A 90 -10.96 5.76 -3.83
C GLN A 90 -11.56 7.00 -3.15
N LEU A 91 -11.52 7.07 -1.82
CA LEU A 91 -11.93 8.25 -1.07
C LEU A 91 -10.97 9.40 -1.31
N LEU A 92 -9.66 9.16 -1.20
CA LEU A 92 -8.61 10.16 -1.38
C LEU A 92 -8.60 10.76 -2.79
N LYS A 93 -8.94 9.98 -3.81
CA LYS A 93 -9.10 10.47 -5.18
C LYS A 93 -10.11 11.62 -5.30
N ARG A 94 -11.15 11.64 -4.45
CA ARG A 94 -12.14 12.74 -4.41
C ARG A 94 -11.57 14.06 -3.88
N TYR A 95 -10.43 14.00 -3.20
CA TYR A 95 -9.69 15.14 -2.66
C TYR A 95 -8.44 15.48 -3.50
N ASN A 96 -8.45 15.08 -4.78
CA ASN A 96 -7.37 15.27 -5.76
C ASN A 96 -6.03 14.64 -5.34
N VAL A 97 -6.06 13.59 -4.51
CA VAL A 97 -4.89 12.78 -4.20
C VAL A 97 -4.79 11.68 -5.25
N ASP A 98 -3.85 11.81 -6.17
CA ASP A 98 -3.53 10.78 -7.15
C ASP A 98 -2.05 10.42 -7.07
N CYS A 99 -1.80 9.15 -6.77
CA CYS A 99 -0.46 8.61 -6.66
C CYS A 99 -0.07 7.89 -7.94
N ASN A 100 0.97 8.40 -8.59
CA ASN A 100 1.62 7.74 -9.72
C ASN A 100 2.52 6.60 -9.21
N LEU A 101 1.88 5.53 -8.75
CA LEU A 101 2.55 4.32 -8.24
C LEU A 101 3.23 3.57 -9.38
N GLN A 102 4.42 3.02 -9.09
CA GLN A 102 5.28 2.27 -10.02
C GLN A 102 5.63 0.90 -9.48
#